data_AF-A0A9Q9P3K1-F1
#
_entry.id   AF-A0A9Q9P3K1-F1
#
_cell.length_a   1.000
_cell.length_b   1.000
_cell.length_c   1.000
_cell.angle_alpha   90.00
_cell.angle_beta   90.00
_cell.angle_gamma   90.00
#
_symmetry.space_group_name_H-M   'P 1'
#
loop_
_entity.id
_entity.type
_entity.pdbx_description
1 polymer ?
#
loop_
_entity_poly.entity_id
_entity_poly.type
_entity_poly.pdbx_seq_one_letter_code
_entity_poly.pdbx_strand_id
1 'polypeptide(L)'
;MKVAVINYSGSVGKTLISSYLLAPRLTGAKFYAVETINQSASDLGIENVTSFKGDDFSRLIEDIVFEDAGIIDIGASNVEAFLMAMSRFDSGAN
;
A
#
# COMPACT_ATOMS: atom_id res chain seq x y z
N MET A 1 6.35 -9.92 7.30
CA MET A 1 7.02 -8.62 7.05
C MET A 1 6.10 -7.72 6.26
N LYS A 2 5.91 -6.47 6.68
CA LYS A 2 5.00 -5.50 6.03
C LYS A 2 5.82 -4.33 5.48
N VAL A 3 5.61 -3.95 4.23
CA VAL A 3 6.40 -2.91 3.55
C VAL A 3 5.47 -1.90 2.89
N ALA A 4 5.65 -0.62 3.19
CA ALA A 4 5.01 0.48 2.48
C ALA A 4 6.00 1.12 1.50
N VAL A 5 5.61 1.26 0.23
CA VAL A 5 6.39 1.91 -0.82
C VAL A 5 5.85 3.32 -1.02
N ILE A 6 6.64 4.31 -0.59
CA ILE A 6 6.25 5.74 -0.61
C ILE A 6 7.20 6.57 -1.46
N ASN A 7 6.62 7.53 -2.18
CA ASN A 7 7.35 8.62 -2.83
C ASN A 7 6.36 9.73 -3.19
N TYR A 8 6.72 10.99 -2.87
CA TYR A 8 5.89 12.17 -3.14
C TYR A 8 5.73 12.49 -4.64
N SER A 9 6.56 11.90 -5.52
CA SER A 9 6.47 12.09 -6.96
C SER A 9 5.69 10.96 -7.63
N GLY A 10 4.82 11.32 -8.58
CA GLY A 10 4.13 10.39 -9.47
C GLY A 10 5.08 9.74 -10.47
N SER A 11 4.73 8.55 -10.98
CA SER A 11 5.42 7.89 -12.10
C SER A 11 6.94 7.61 -11.92
N VAL A 12 7.44 7.56 -10.68
CA VAL A 12 8.85 7.24 -10.36
C VAL A 12 9.14 5.74 -10.21
N GLY A 13 8.19 4.87 -10.58
CA GLY A 13 8.37 3.43 -10.52
C GLY A 13 8.04 2.75 -9.19
N LYS A 14 7.27 3.39 -8.30
CA LYS A 14 6.77 2.77 -7.05
C LYS A 14 6.08 1.43 -7.31
N THR A 15 5.11 1.44 -8.22
CA THR A 15 4.35 0.25 -8.64
C THR A 15 5.22 -0.82 -9.29
N LEU A 16 6.30 -0.43 -9.99
CA LEU A 16 7.24 -1.41 -10.56
C LEU A 16 8.08 -2.07 -9.46
N ILE A 17 8.53 -1.31 -8.47
CA ILE A 17 9.28 -1.84 -7.33
C ILE A 17 8.37 -2.74 -6.48
N SER A 18 7.18 -2.30 -6.14
CA SER A 18 6.22 -3.11 -5.37
C SER A 18 5.87 -4.40 -6.10
N SER A 19 5.53 -4.32 -7.39
CA SER A 19 5.07 -5.48 -8.19
C SER A 19 6.18 -6.44 -8.60
N TYR A 20 7.32 -5.95 -9.09
CA TYR A 20 8.34 -6.80 -9.72
C TYR A 20 9.60 -7.00 -8.88
N LEU A 21 9.86 -6.13 -7.90
CA LEU A 21 10.97 -6.33 -6.96
C LEU A 21 10.47 -7.00 -5.67
N LEU A 22 9.46 -6.44 -5.02
CA LEU A 22 9.04 -6.87 -3.68
C LEU A 22 8.10 -8.08 -3.72
N ALA A 23 7.02 -8.06 -4.50
CA ALA A 23 6.01 -9.13 -4.49
C ALA A 23 6.60 -10.54 -4.76
N PRO A 24 7.54 -10.73 -5.71
CA PRO A 24 8.13 -12.06 -5.94
C PRO A 24 9.06 -12.53 -4.80
N ARG A 25 9.49 -11.61 -3.92
CA ARG A 25 10.45 -11.88 -2.84
C ARG A 25 9.80 -11.98 -1.46
N LEU A 26 8.61 -11.42 -1.30
CA LEU A 26 7.80 -11.56 -0.09
C LEU A 26 6.72 -12.62 -0.33
N THR A 27 7.09 -13.89 -0.17
CA THR A 27 6.16 -15.02 -0.33
C THR A 27 4.91 -14.85 0.54
N GLY A 28 3.73 -14.98 -0.08
CA GLY A 28 2.45 -14.88 0.61
C GLY A 28 2.04 -13.45 0.98
N ALA A 29 2.77 -12.42 0.55
CA ALA A 29 2.37 -11.05 0.84
C ALA A 29 1.06 -10.68 0.14
N LYS A 30 0.11 -10.13 0.91
CA LYS A 30 -1.02 -9.41 0.32
C LYS A 30 -0.59 -8.08 -0.27
N PHE A 31 -1.16 -7.74 -1.41
CA PHE A 31 -0.84 -6.52 -2.13
C PHE A 31 -1.96 -5.50 -1.97
N TYR A 32 -1.61 -4.33 -1.46
CA TYR A 32 -2.51 -3.22 -1.22
C TYR A 32 -2.11 -2.05 -2.10
N ALA A 33 -3.01 -1.52 -2.92
CA ALA A 33 -2.77 -0.35 -3.76
C ALA A 33 -3.62 0.82 -3.27
N VAL A 34 -2.98 1.93 -2.91
CA VAL A 34 -3.66 3.16 -2.46
C VAL A 34 -3.52 4.21 -3.55
N GLU A 35 -4.56 4.38 -4.37
CA GLU A 35 -4.53 5.26 -5.54
C GLU A 35 -5.81 6.09 -5.67
N THR A 36 -5.70 7.24 -6.33
CA THR A 36 -6.86 8.11 -6.62
C THR A 36 -7.53 7.73 -7.94
N ILE A 37 -6.77 7.16 -8.89
CA ILE A 37 -7.24 6.72 -10.22
C ILE A 37 -6.87 5.24 -10.34
N ASN A 38 -7.80 4.40 -10.79
CA ASN A 38 -7.64 2.94 -10.87
C ASN A 38 -6.64 2.50 -11.98
N GLN A 39 -5.37 2.88 -11.85
CA GLN A 39 -4.27 2.19 -12.52
C GLN A 39 -3.67 1.23 -11.49
N SER A 40 -4.28 0.05 -11.38
CA SER A 40 -4.02 -0.88 -10.29
C SER A 40 -2.97 -1.93 -10.68
N ALA A 41 -2.22 -2.42 -9.69
CA ALA A 41 -1.24 -3.50 -9.87
C ALA A 41 -1.84 -4.81 -10.47
N SER A 42 -3.18 -4.93 -10.48
CA SER A 42 -3.90 -5.95 -11.26
C SER A 42 -3.54 -5.91 -12.75
N ASP A 43 -3.34 -4.73 -13.32
CA ASP A 43 -3.00 -4.52 -14.73
C ASP A 43 -1.55 -4.98 -15.02
N LEU A 44 -0.76 -5.16 -13.96
CA LEU A 44 0.62 -5.68 -14.00
C LEU A 44 0.70 -7.18 -13.68
N GLY A 45 -0.45 -7.86 -13.54
CA GLY A 45 -0.53 -9.29 -13.28
C GLY A 45 -0.31 -9.69 -11.82
N ILE A 46 -0.44 -8.76 -10.87
CA ILE A 46 -0.40 -9.08 -9.44
C ILE A 46 -1.76 -9.64 -9.01
N GLU A 47 -1.76 -10.84 -8.43
CA GLU A 47 -2.94 -11.47 -7.84
C GLU A 47 -3.21 -10.90 -6.43
N ASN A 48 -4.49 -10.94 -6.01
CA ASN A 48 -4.93 -10.51 -4.67
C ASN A 48 -4.65 -9.03 -4.34
N VAL A 49 -4.75 -8.14 -5.34
CA VAL A 49 -4.66 -6.69 -5.14
C VAL A 49 -5.94 -6.17 -4.51
N THR A 50 -5.81 -5.53 -3.35
CA THR A 50 -6.92 -4.79 -2.72
C THR A 50 -6.68 -3.29 -2.88
N SER A 51 -7.60 -2.62 -3.56
CA SER A 51 -7.51 -1.18 -3.82
C SER A 51 -8.26 -0.37 -2.78
N PHE A 52 -7.61 0.68 -2.27
CA PHE A 52 -8.19 1.61 -1.30
C PHE A 52 -8.21 3.02 -1.87
N LYS A 53 -9.32 3.73 -1.65
CA LYS A 53 -9.38 5.18 -1.87
C LYS A 53 -8.69 5.88 -0.71
N GLY A 54 -8.24 7.12 -0.94
CA GLY A 54 -7.54 7.94 0.06
C GLY A 54 -8.30 8.19 1.37
N ASP A 55 -9.60 7.87 1.47
CA ASP A 55 -10.36 8.03 2.72
C ASP A 55 -10.48 6.70 3.52
N ASP A 56 -10.11 5.56 2.94
CA ASP A 56 -10.28 4.22 3.55
C ASP A 56 -9.03 3.71 4.29
N PHE A 57 -8.17 4.62 4.78
CA PHE A 57 -6.91 4.21 5.44
C PHE A 57 -7.10 3.40 6.71
N SER A 58 -8.11 3.70 7.53
CA SER A 58 -8.37 2.92 8.76
C SER A 58 -8.61 1.45 8.43
N ARG A 59 -9.37 1.18 7.37
CA ARG A 59 -9.65 -0.18 6.90
C ARG A 59 -8.40 -0.86 6.36
N LEU A 60 -7.55 -0.13 5.62
CA LEU A 60 -6.26 -0.66 5.17
C LEU A 60 -5.39 -1.09 6.36
N ILE A 61 -5.33 -0.27 7.41
CA ILE A 61 -4.55 -0.58 8.61
C ILE A 61 -5.14 -1.77 9.36
N GLU A 62 -6.46 -1.80 9.56
CA GLU A 62 -7.15 -2.94 10.17
C GLU A 62 -6.89 -4.24 9.40
N ASP A 63 -7.01 -4.21 8.07
CA ASP A 63 -6.78 -5.38 7.22
C ASP A 63 -5.32 -5.85 7.31
N ILE A 64 -4.34 -4.95 7.15
CA ILE A 64 -2.93 -5.35 7.13
C ILE A 64 -2.43 -5.81 8.50
N VAL A 65 -3.06 -5.40 9.61
CA VAL A 65 -2.67 -5.84 10.97
C VAL A 65 -2.73 -7.37 11.08
N PHE A 66 -3.71 -8.01 10.45
CA PHE A 66 -3.89 -9.47 10.51
C PHE A 66 -3.06 -10.26 9.49
N GLU A 67 -2.36 -9.61 8.57
CA GLU A 67 -1.54 -10.29 7.57
C GLU A 67 -0.11 -10.57 8.08
N ASP A 68 0.40 -11.77 7.81
CA ASP A 68 1.80 -12.13 8.11
C ASP A 68 2.79 -11.37 7.21
N ALA A 69 2.39 -11.11 5.97
CA ALA A 69 3.16 -10.33 5.00
C ALA A 69 2.27 -9.43 4.15
N GLY A 70 2.75 -8.22 3.85
CA GLY A 70 1.98 -7.26 3.07
C GLY A 70 2.85 -6.21 2.38
N ILE A 71 2.42 -5.80 1.19
CA ILE A 71 3.02 -4.72 0.40
C ILE A 71 1.95 -3.66 0.20
N ILE A 72 2.23 -2.43 0.60
CA ILE A 72 1.36 -1.27 0.39
C ILE A 72 2.05 -0.37 -0.65
N ASP A 73 1.52 -0.34 -1.86
CA ASP A 73 1.91 0.59 -2.92
C ASP A 73 1.08 1.88 -2.79
N ILE A 74 1.72 2.99 -2.48
CA ILE A 74 1.04 4.25 -2.16
C ILE A 74 1.27 5.25 -3.27
N GLY A 75 0.18 5.63 -3.93
CA GLY A 75 0.15 6.71 -4.92
C GLY A 75 0.65 8.01 -4.33
N ALA A 76 1.34 8.80 -5.15
CA ALA A 76 1.99 10.04 -4.71
C ALA A 76 1.00 11.04 -4.06
N SER A 77 -0.22 11.13 -4.61
CA SER A 77 -1.31 11.96 -4.08
C SER A 77 -1.85 11.50 -2.73
N ASN A 78 -1.54 10.29 -2.29
CA ASN A 78 -2.05 9.68 -1.07
C ASN A 78 -1.02 9.59 0.06
N VAL A 79 0.25 9.95 -0.19
CA VAL A 79 1.35 9.81 0.80
C VAL A 79 1.06 10.59 2.08
N GLU A 80 0.63 11.84 1.97
CA GLU A 80 0.39 12.69 3.14
C GLU A 80 -0.77 12.17 4.00
N ALA A 81 -1.88 11.81 3.35
CA ALA A 81 -3.04 11.24 4.02
C ALA A 81 -2.70 9.90 4.71
N PHE A 82 -1.90 9.04 4.06
CA PHE A 82 -1.42 7.80 4.66
C PHE A 82 -0.57 8.04 5.91
N LEU A 83 0.41 8.94 5.84
CA LEU A 83 1.29 9.25 6.98
C LEU A 83 0.51 9.87 8.16
N MET A 84 -0.48 10.73 7.88
CA MET A 84 -1.37 11.26 8.91
C MET A 84 -2.20 10.16 9.57
N ALA A 85 -2.74 9.22 8.80
CA ALA A 85 -3.49 8.08 9.34
C ALA A 85 -2.61 7.20 10.25
N MET A 86 -1.38 6.90 9.81
CA MET A 86 -0.40 6.14 10.60
C MET A 86 -0.03 6.84 11.91
N SER A 87 0.18 8.17 11.88
CA SER A 87 0.49 8.94 13.09
C SER A 87 -0.64 8.93 14.10
N ARG A 88 -1.91 8.96 13.64
CA ARG A 88 -3.09 8.83 14.51
C ARG A 88 -3.18 7.45 15.14
N PHE A 89 -2.89 6.40 14.36
CA PHE A 89 -2.88 5.03 14.87
C PHE A 89 -1.81 4.83 15.95
N ASP A 90 -0.59 5.33 15.72
CA ASP A 90 0.51 5.28 16.70
C ASP A 90 0.16 6.05 17.99
N SER A 91 -0.47 7.21 17.86
CA SER A 91 -0.90 8.02 19.01
C SER A 91 -2.04 7.38 19.82
N GLY A 92 -2.89 6.56 19.18
CA GLY A 92 -3.99 5.85 19.83
C GLY A 92 -3.63 4.46 20.36
N ALA A 93 -2.43 3.96 20.05
CA ALA A 93 -1.90 2.68 20.53
C ALA A 93 -1.16 2.78 21.88
N ASN A 94 -1.14 3.97 22.50
CA ASN A 94 -0.58 4.24 23.83
C ASN A 94 -1.68 4.52 24.86
#